data_AF-A0A397CYC2-F1
#
_entry.id   AF-A0A397CYC2-F1
#
_cell.length_a   1.000
_cell.length_b   1.000
_cell.length_c   1.000
_cell.angle_alpha   90.00
_cell.angle_beta   90.00
_cell.angle_gamma   90.00
#
_symmetry.space_group_name_H-M   'P 1'
#
loop_
_entity.id
_entity.type
_entity.pdbx_description
1 polymer ?
#
loop_
_entity_poly.entity_id
_entity_poly.type
_entity_poly.pdbx_seq_one_letter_code
_entity_poly.pdbx_strand_id
1 'polypeptide(L)'
;MMQATAAVHRMDIDDIQDREDMEIEMAELGLSGSPNLHSSGAKVDVELRRKLERETIMKHDSTQLKFKDAWFFIETSWMDMWMNFVLHDGPLPGPLSNQSFYTRDNTLRKDLVVTKLLDMSTLL
;
A
#
# COMPACT_ATOMS: atom_id res chain seq x y z
N MET A 1 -42.64 -12.22 30.96
CA MET A 1 -41.70 -13.19 30.36
C MET A 1 -42.43 -13.93 29.25
N MET A 2 -42.09 -13.65 28.00
CA MET A 2 -42.44 -14.47 26.83
C MET A 2 -41.11 -14.77 26.14
N GLN A 3 -40.71 -16.02 26.06
CA GLN A 3 -39.54 -16.42 25.27
C GLN A 3 -40.02 -16.93 23.92
N ALA A 4 -39.50 -16.28 22.87
CA ALA A 4 -39.76 -16.57 21.48
C ALA A 4 -38.99 -17.83 21.05
N THR A 5 -39.65 -18.66 20.23
CA THR A 5 -39.07 -19.83 19.58
C THR A 5 -38.18 -19.40 18.42
N ALA A 6 -36.88 -19.68 18.49
CA ALA A 6 -35.97 -19.51 17.35
C ALA A 6 -35.86 -20.85 16.61
N ALA A 7 -36.39 -20.90 15.39
CA ALA A 7 -36.23 -22.01 14.47
C ALA A 7 -34.77 -22.07 14.00
N VAL A 8 -34.12 -23.21 14.26
CA VAL A 8 -32.78 -23.50 13.72
C VAL A 8 -32.96 -23.93 12.27
N HIS A 9 -32.63 -23.04 11.35
CA HIS A 9 -32.53 -23.34 9.91
C HIS A 9 -31.36 -24.30 9.72
N ARG A 10 -31.66 -25.58 9.45
CA ARG A 10 -30.67 -26.56 9.01
C ARG A 10 -30.26 -26.15 7.60
N MET A 11 -29.01 -25.73 7.43
CA MET A 11 -28.41 -25.57 6.10
C MET A 11 -28.16 -26.98 5.57
N ASP A 12 -28.73 -27.28 4.40
CA ASP A 12 -28.59 -28.57 3.75
C ASP A 12 -27.15 -28.75 3.24
N ILE A 13 -26.66 -29.99 3.25
CA ILE A 13 -25.27 -30.35 2.94
C ILE A 13 -24.83 -29.88 1.54
N ASP A 14 -25.79 -29.72 0.63
CA ASP A 14 -25.57 -29.28 -0.75
C ASP A 14 -25.12 -27.80 -0.82
N ASP A 15 -25.63 -26.91 0.05
CA ASP A 15 -25.25 -25.48 0.08
C ASP A 15 -23.81 -25.27 0.60
N ILE A 16 -23.29 -26.24 1.37
CA ILE A 16 -21.93 -26.20 1.91
C ILE A 16 -20.93 -26.60 0.82
N GLN A 17 -21.27 -27.61 0.02
CA GLN A 17 -20.41 -28.08 -1.06
C GLN A 17 -20.30 -27.05 -2.18
N ASP A 18 -21.41 -26.41 -2.57
CA ASP A 18 -21.39 -25.34 -3.59
C ASP A 18 -20.55 -24.13 -3.17
N ARG A 19 -20.49 -23.85 -1.85
CA ARG A 19 -19.66 -22.78 -1.30
C ARG A 19 -18.18 -23.17 -1.27
N GLU A 20 -17.86 -24.39 -0.88
CA GLU A 20 -16.48 -24.90 -0.86
C GLU A 20 -15.91 -24.99 -2.28
N ASP A 21 -16.71 -25.45 -3.25
CA ASP A 21 -16.30 -25.56 -4.66
C ASP A 21 -16.05 -24.18 -5.29
N MET A 22 -16.89 -23.18 -4.98
CA MET A 22 -16.68 -21.80 -5.41
C MET A 22 -15.45 -21.14 -4.75
N GLU A 23 -15.16 -21.49 -3.50
CA GLU A 23 -13.97 -21.01 -2.77
C GLU A 23 -12.68 -21.61 -3.36
N ILE A 24 -12.71 -22.87 -3.76
CA ILE A 24 -11.61 -23.55 -4.47
C ILE A 24 -11.41 -22.94 -5.86
N GLU A 25 -12.48 -22.72 -6.62
CA GLU A 25 -12.41 -22.13 -7.97
C GLU A 25 -11.84 -20.69 -7.92
N MET A 26 -12.22 -19.88 -6.92
CA MET A 26 -11.68 -18.53 -6.73
C MET A 26 -10.22 -18.52 -6.25
N ALA A 27 -9.78 -19.55 -5.52
CA ALA A 27 -8.37 -19.73 -5.15
C ALA A 27 -7.52 -20.10 -6.37
N GLU A 28 -8.04 -20.92 -7.27
CA GLU A 28 -7.34 -21.36 -8.48
C GLU A 28 -7.24 -20.24 -9.54
N LEU A 29 -8.23 -19.34 -9.59
CA LEU A 29 -8.22 -18.13 -10.42
C LEU A 29 -7.39 -16.97 -9.82
N GLY A 30 -6.79 -17.15 -8.64
CA GLY A 30 -5.92 -16.14 -8.01
C GLY A 30 -6.65 -14.90 -7.48
N LEU A 31 -7.97 -14.99 -7.25
CA LEU A 31 -8.84 -13.89 -6.81
C LEU A 31 -9.29 -14.03 -5.35
N SER A 32 -8.49 -14.69 -4.50
CA SER A 32 -8.76 -14.66 -3.06
C SER A 32 -8.62 -13.24 -2.51
N GLY A 33 -9.59 -12.87 -1.68
CA GLY A 33 -9.95 -11.49 -1.36
C GLY A 33 -8.79 -10.59 -0.98
N SER A 34 -8.93 -9.30 -1.32
CA SER A 34 -8.11 -8.24 -0.76
C SER A 34 -8.73 -7.69 0.52
N PRO A 35 -8.40 -8.21 1.71
CA PRO A 35 -8.28 -7.36 2.88
C PRO A 35 -6.88 -6.75 2.84
N ASN A 36 -6.79 -5.42 2.92
CA ASN A 36 -5.55 -4.64 3.04
C ASN A 36 -4.38 -5.44 3.65
N LEU A 37 -3.48 -5.94 2.80
CA LEU A 37 -2.30 -6.76 3.13
C LEU A 37 -1.18 -5.89 3.72
N HIS A 38 -1.43 -5.22 4.83
CA HIS A 38 -0.38 -4.58 5.61
C HIS A 38 -0.12 -5.24 6.97
N SER A 39 -0.81 -6.31 7.36
CA SER A 39 -0.61 -6.86 8.71
C SER A 39 -0.95 -8.34 8.94
N SER A 40 -0.58 -9.26 8.04
CA SER A 40 -0.54 -10.69 8.44
C SER A 40 0.36 -11.55 7.54
N GLY A 41 1.61 -11.77 7.97
CA GLY A 41 2.37 -13.01 7.72
C GLY A 41 2.77 -13.40 6.30
N ALA A 42 2.32 -12.73 5.25
CA ALA A 42 2.79 -12.97 3.88
C ALA A 42 4.26 -12.53 3.78
N LYS A 43 5.15 -13.46 3.41
CA LYS A 43 6.52 -13.10 3.01
C LYS A 43 6.41 -12.19 1.80
N VAL A 44 6.56 -10.89 2.00
CA VAL A 44 6.66 -9.93 0.90
C VAL A 44 7.90 -10.30 0.11
N ASP A 45 7.73 -10.64 -1.17
CA ASP A 45 8.85 -10.75 -2.09
C ASP A 45 9.46 -9.36 -2.23
N VAL A 46 10.59 -9.17 -1.56
CA VAL A 46 11.28 -7.89 -1.43
C VAL A 46 11.79 -7.41 -2.79
N GLU A 47 12.24 -8.34 -3.63
CA GLU A 47 12.78 -8.00 -4.96
C GLU A 47 11.65 -7.60 -5.91
N LEU A 48 10.54 -8.35 -5.88
CA LEU A 48 9.35 -7.98 -6.64
C LEU A 48 8.81 -6.61 -6.20
N ARG A 49 8.72 -6.36 -4.89
CA ARG A 49 8.29 -5.05 -4.35
C ARG A 49 9.19 -3.93 -4.84
N ARG A 50 10.51 -4.13 -4.79
CA ARG A 50 11.50 -3.16 -5.26
C ARG A 50 11.27 -2.78 -6.72
N LYS A 51 11.13 -3.78 -7.57
CA LYS A 51 10.87 -3.60 -9.00
C LYS A 51 9.58 -2.83 -9.24
N LEU A 52 8.47 -3.25 -8.62
CA LEU A 52 7.15 -2.65 -8.82
C LEU A 52 7.09 -1.20 -8.33
N GLU A 53 7.68 -0.89 -7.18
CA GLU A 53 7.72 0.48 -6.66
C GLU A 53 8.54 1.39 -7.59
N ARG A 54 9.71 0.94 -8.05
CA ARG A 54 10.55 1.70 -8.98
C ARG A 54 9.80 1.96 -10.30
N GLU A 55 9.21 0.93 -10.90
CA GLU A 55 8.44 1.06 -12.15
C GLU A 55 7.23 1.99 -11.98
N THR A 56 6.56 1.93 -10.82
CA THR A 56 5.42 2.81 -10.52
C THR A 56 5.83 4.27 -10.46
N ILE A 57 6.92 4.60 -9.77
CA ILE A 57 7.41 5.98 -9.71
C ILE A 57 7.88 6.45 -11.09
N MET A 58 8.65 5.66 -11.83
CA MET A 58 9.10 6.03 -13.18
C MET A 58 7.93 6.32 -14.14
N LYS A 59 6.79 5.65 -13.96
CA LYS A 59 5.61 5.85 -14.80
C LYS A 59 4.81 7.11 -14.45
N HIS A 60 4.80 7.52 -13.18
CA HIS A 60 3.89 8.56 -12.70
C HIS A 60 4.59 9.85 -12.25
N ASP A 61 5.90 9.80 -11.99
CA ASP A 61 6.67 10.99 -11.64
C ASP A 61 6.76 11.93 -12.84
N SER A 62 6.62 13.22 -12.57
CA SER A 62 6.52 14.25 -13.61
C SER A 62 7.04 15.57 -13.09
N THR A 63 7.86 16.22 -13.91
CA THR A 63 8.37 17.57 -13.66
C THR A 63 7.34 18.66 -14.00
N GLN A 64 6.19 18.29 -14.57
CA GLN A 64 5.11 19.20 -14.95
C GLN A 64 3.84 18.92 -14.15
N LEU A 65 3.26 19.98 -13.59
CA LEU A 65 1.96 19.96 -12.92
C LEU A 65 0.88 20.46 -13.89
N LYS A 66 -0.06 19.58 -14.27
CA LYS A 66 -1.15 19.96 -15.18
C LYS A 66 -2.32 20.57 -14.42
N PHE A 67 -3.24 21.21 -15.16
CA PHE A 67 -4.45 21.76 -14.57
C PHE A 67 -5.28 20.66 -13.88
N LYS A 68 -5.63 20.89 -12.61
CA LYS A 68 -6.33 19.95 -11.70
C LYS A 68 -5.51 18.76 -11.20
N ASP A 69 -4.20 18.72 -11.45
CA ASP A 69 -3.32 17.79 -10.75
C ASP A 69 -2.94 18.31 -9.36
N ALA A 70 -2.48 17.40 -8.51
CA ALA A 70 -1.91 17.72 -7.21
C ALA A 70 -0.57 17.00 -7.04
N TRP A 71 0.32 17.62 -6.28
CA TRP A 71 1.57 16.99 -5.83
C TRP A 71 1.46 16.64 -4.35
N PHE A 72 2.20 15.60 -3.98
CA PHE A 72 2.37 15.17 -2.60
C PHE A 72 3.75 15.60 -2.12
N PHE A 73 3.83 16.08 -0.88
CA PHE A 73 5.09 16.26 -0.21
C PHE A 73 5.49 14.95 0.48
N ILE A 74 6.76 14.59 0.37
CA ILE A 74 7.35 13.41 1.01
C ILE A 74 8.58 13.87 1.78
N GLU A 75 8.69 13.45 3.03
CA GLU A 75 9.87 13.73 3.85
C GLU A 75 11.14 13.19 3.19
N THR A 76 12.17 14.03 3.09
CA THR A 76 13.42 13.66 2.41
C THR A 76 14.10 12.47 3.06
N SER A 77 14.07 12.37 4.38
CA SER A 77 14.64 11.24 5.13
C SER A 77 14.01 9.90 4.72
N TRP A 78 12.69 9.88 4.52
CA TRP A 78 11.97 8.69 4.05
C TRP A 78 12.27 8.40 2.58
N MET A 79 12.30 9.45 1.75
CA MET A 79 12.66 9.33 0.34
C MET A 79 14.07 8.76 0.15
N ASP A 80 15.04 9.16 0.97
CA ASP A 80 16.42 8.66 0.93
C ASP A 80 16.48 7.16 1.27
N MET A 81 15.74 6.74 2.30
CA MET A 81 15.62 5.31 2.63
C MET A 81 14.96 4.52 1.50
N TRP A 82 13.91 5.09 0.88
CA TRP A 82 13.24 4.48 -0.25
C TRP A 82 14.14 4.37 -1.48
N MET A 83 14.91 5.42 -1.82
CA MET A 83 15.89 5.39 -2.90
C MET A 83 16.96 4.32 -2.64
N ASN A 84 17.48 4.24 -1.42
CA ASN A 84 18.44 3.21 -1.03
C ASN A 84 17.84 1.80 -1.16
N PHE A 85 16.57 1.63 -0.80
CA PHE A 85 15.83 0.38 -1.00
C PHE A 85 15.72 0.00 -2.48
N VAL A 86 15.36 0.94 -3.37
CA VAL A 86 15.08 0.64 -4.78
C VAL A 86 16.29 0.62 -5.71
N LEU A 87 17.40 1.25 -5.32
CA LEU A 87 18.61 1.40 -6.13
C LEU A 87 19.83 0.63 -5.59
N HIS A 88 19.91 0.36 -4.28
CA HIS A 88 21.17 -0.06 -3.63
C HIS A 88 21.01 -1.26 -2.71
N ASP A 89 20.02 -2.11 -2.95
CA ASP A 89 19.75 -3.28 -2.12
C ASP A 89 19.50 -2.97 -0.62
N GLY A 90 19.07 -1.76 -0.31
CA GLY A 90 18.81 -1.31 1.05
C GLY A 90 17.65 -2.03 1.75
N PRO A 91 17.49 -1.84 3.07
CA PRO A 91 16.35 -2.34 3.81
C PRO A 91 15.06 -1.61 3.43
N LEU A 92 13.90 -2.18 3.78
CA LEU A 92 12.61 -1.52 3.60
C LEU A 92 12.57 -0.18 4.36
N PRO A 93 12.08 0.92 3.75
CA PRO A 93 12.08 2.25 4.37
C PRO A 93 11.06 2.42 5.51
N GLY A 94 10.28 1.37 5.80
CA GLY A 94 9.15 1.46 6.72
C GLY A 94 7.98 2.28 6.16
N PRO A 95 6.94 2.53 6.97
CA PRO A 95 5.78 3.34 6.55
C PRO A 95 6.17 4.77 6.22
N LEU A 96 5.57 5.33 5.16
CA LEU A 96 5.75 6.75 4.81
C LEU A 96 5.22 7.62 5.93
N SER A 97 6.05 8.57 6.37
CA SER A 97 5.71 9.54 7.40
C SER A 97 6.18 10.92 6.98
N ASN A 98 5.30 11.90 7.16
CA ASN A 98 5.56 13.32 6.97
C ASN A 98 5.53 14.06 8.31
N GLN A 99 5.71 13.35 9.43
CA GLN A 99 5.49 13.91 10.76
C GLN A 99 6.40 15.12 11.03
N SER A 100 7.61 15.15 10.46
CA SER A 100 8.55 16.28 10.61
C SER A 100 8.07 17.57 9.94
N PHE A 101 7.09 17.49 9.04
CA PHE A 101 6.49 18.67 8.39
C PHE A 101 5.57 19.43 9.33
N TYR A 102 5.13 18.82 10.42
CA TYR A 102 4.16 19.40 11.33
C TYR A 102 4.83 19.84 12.63
N THR A 103 4.35 20.95 13.16
CA THR A 103 4.68 21.39 14.52
C THR A 103 3.96 20.51 15.55
N ARG A 104 4.25 20.70 16.83
CA ARG A 104 3.55 20.00 17.93
C ARG A 104 2.04 20.29 17.95
N ASP A 105 1.64 21.43 17.41
CA ASP A 105 0.25 21.88 17.35
C ASP A 105 -0.46 21.38 16.08
N ASN A 106 0.16 20.43 15.37
CA ASN A 106 -0.33 19.83 14.12
C ASN A 106 -0.53 20.85 12.98
N THR A 107 0.27 21.92 12.97
CA THR A 107 0.29 22.90 11.88
C THR A 107 1.50 22.68 10.97
N LEU A 108 1.35 22.92 9.68
CA LEU A 108 2.48 22.79 8.74
C LEU A 108 3.56 23.81 9.09
N ARG A 109 4.80 23.33 9.18
CA ARG A 109 5.99 24.16 9.41
C ARG A 109 6.20 25.13 8.26
N LYS A 110 6.56 26.37 8.61
CA LYS A 110 6.76 27.47 7.66
C LYS A 110 8.19 27.55 7.12
N ASP A 111 9.11 26.83 7.75
CA ASP A 111 10.54 26.78 7.44
C ASP A 111 10.92 25.56 6.62
N LEU A 112 9.93 24.87 6.01
CA LEU A 112 10.19 23.76 5.09
C LEU A 112 10.82 24.28 3.81
N VAL A 113 11.92 23.63 3.41
CA VAL A 113 12.63 23.93 2.17
C VAL A 113 12.47 22.74 1.23
N VAL A 114 12.02 23.01 0.00
CA VAL A 114 11.94 22.01 -1.05
C VAL A 114 13.35 21.62 -1.45
N THR A 115 13.68 20.34 -1.29
CA THR A 115 14.95 19.79 -1.79
C THR A 115 14.77 19.45 -3.26
N LYS A 116 15.71 19.87 -4.10
CA LYS A 116 15.78 19.37 -5.48
C LYS A 116 16.28 17.93 -5.40
N LEU A 117 15.35 16.98 -5.49
CA LEU A 117 15.71 15.59 -5.70
C LEU A 117 16.25 15.43 -7.12
N LEU A 118 17.20 14.52 -7.28
CA LEU A 118 17.67 14.11 -8.60
C LEU A 118 16.48 13.49 -9.33
N ASP A 119 16.28 13.92 -10.57
CA ASP A 119 15.27 13.33 -11.44
C ASP A 119 15.59 11.83 -11.56
N MET A 120 14.65 10.98 -11.15
CA MET A 120 14.87 9.53 -11.16
C MET A 120 15.16 9.00 -12.58
N SER A 121 14.71 9.71 -13.63
CA SER A 121 15.09 9.39 -15.01
C SER A 121 16.58 9.60 -15.33
N THR A 122 17.30 10.34 -14.49
CA THR A 122 18.75 10.58 -14.64
C THR A 122 19.62 9.61 -13.85
N LEU A 123 19.02 8.74 -13.02
CA LEU A 123 19.72 7.78 -12.14
C LEU A 123 19.78 6.35 -12.70
N LEU A 124 19.21 6.09 -13.88
CA LEU A 124 19.25 4.82 -14.61
C LEU A 124 19.91 5.02 -15.98
#